data_AF-A0A5B1CCK4-F1
#
_entry.id   AF-A0A5B1CCK4-F1
#
_cell.length_a   1.000
_cell.length_b   1.000
_cell.length_c   1.000
_cell.angle_alpha   90.00
_cell.angle_beta   90.00
_cell.angle_gamma   90.00
#
_symmetry.space_group_name_H-M   'P 1'
#
loop_
_entity.id
_entity.type
_entity.pdbx_description
1 polymer ?
#
loop_
_entity_poly.entity_id
_entity_poly.type
_entity_poly.pdbx_seq_one_letter_code
_entity_poly.pdbx_strand_id
1 'polypeptide(L)'
;MVTHGDEVRADGPHRNGALRITIACTGVAAAHFSLCLHVKSRHLGDAYRYPTSNAELKQMAISQKRQQEIIDLATEGVPPDTPEELWNNVAALEQLIRTADRRRNAWLRATRKPGELQLFAENFTWDNPKPLQLLVANPGCDAGTMLYLFWYGCAEDYYFQFNTLKEIDGGHDREVFRLLRQIERRIVNGDYTSGRLYFDPTPRVSMSDRRDEFARQIPDVLYRPIGRKPKRGG
;
A
#
# COMPACT_ATOMS: atom_id res chain seq x y z
N MET A 1 -1.50 15.17 -38.25
CA MET A 1 -2.88 14.66 -38.14
C MET A 1 -2.82 13.44 -37.23
N VAL A 2 -3.30 13.55 -35.99
CA VAL A 2 -3.30 12.42 -35.04
C VAL A 2 -4.58 11.63 -35.28
N THR A 3 -4.47 10.41 -35.79
CA THR A 3 -5.59 9.47 -35.88
C THR A 3 -5.49 8.50 -34.72
N HIS A 4 -6.36 8.67 -33.72
CA HIS A 4 -6.53 7.73 -32.62
C HIS A 4 -7.32 6.52 -33.14
N GLY A 5 -6.70 5.35 -33.15
CA GLY A 5 -7.37 4.07 -33.40
C GLY A 5 -7.50 3.29 -32.10
N ASP A 6 -8.72 3.10 -31.63
CA ASP A 6 -9.05 2.25 -30.49
C ASP A 6 -9.29 0.82 -31.00
N GLU A 7 -8.29 -0.05 -30.88
CA GLU A 7 -8.51 -1.51 -30.96
C GLU A 7 -8.61 -2.07 -29.54
N VAL A 8 -9.84 -2.27 -29.07
CA VAL A 8 -10.14 -2.89 -27.79
C VAL A 8 -10.45 -4.37 -28.02
N ARG A 9 -9.59 -5.28 -27.56
CA ARG A 9 -9.95 -6.69 -27.37
C ARG A 9 -10.63 -6.85 -26.01
N ALA A 10 -11.87 -7.32 -26.02
CA ALA A 10 -12.70 -7.48 -24.84
C ALA A 10 -12.66 -8.92 -24.35
N ASP A 11 -11.61 -9.31 -23.62
CA ASP A 11 -11.59 -10.57 -22.87
C ASP A 11 -10.85 -10.37 -21.53
N GLY A 12 -11.58 -9.90 -20.52
CA GLY A 12 -11.12 -9.73 -19.14
C GLY A 12 -11.81 -8.59 -18.38
N PRO A 13 -11.81 -8.60 -17.03
CA PRO A 13 -12.45 -7.57 -16.19
C PRO A 13 -11.79 -6.18 -16.30
N HIS A 14 -10.68 -6.06 -17.03
CA HIS A 14 -10.01 -4.80 -17.34
C HIS A 14 -9.68 -4.73 -18.84
N ARG A 15 -9.81 -3.53 -19.42
CA ARG A 15 -9.48 -3.29 -20.84
C ARG A 15 -7.98 -3.05 -20.97
N ASN A 16 -7.28 -3.96 -21.65
CA ASN A 16 -5.90 -3.73 -22.07
C ASN A 16 -5.92 -2.74 -23.25
N GLY A 17 -5.54 -1.49 -23.01
CA GLY A 17 -5.36 -0.48 -24.05
C GLY A 17 -3.91 -0.44 -24.53
N ALA A 18 -3.70 -0.48 -25.84
CA ALA A 18 -2.37 -0.28 -26.43
C ALA A 18 -2.22 1.18 -26.89
N LEU A 19 -1.33 1.93 -26.25
CA LEU A 19 -0.97 3.28 -26.72
C LEU A 19 0.14 3.17 -27.78
N ARG A 20 -0.21 3.35 -29.05
CA ARG A 20 0.77 3.36 -30.15
C ARG A 20 1.08 4.80 -30.57
N ILE A 21 2.34 5.20 -30.47
CA ILE A 21 2.83 6.50 -30.94
C ILE A 21 3.61 6.26 -32.23
N THR A 22 3.17 6.88 -33.32
CA THR A 22 3.84 6.82 -34.63
C THR A 22 4.51 8.15 -34.92
N ILE A 23 5.82 8.13 -35.19
CA ILE A 23 6.61 9.31 -35.56
C ILE A 23 6.90 9.22 -37.05
N ALA A 24 6.41 10.20 -37.81
CA ALA A 24 6.69 10.30 -39.24
C ALA A 24 7.95 11.13 -39.47
N CYS A 25 8.99 10.51 -40.03
CA CYS A 25 10.24 11.19 -40.38
C CYS A 25 10.17 11.68 -41.83
N THR A 26 10.35 12.98 -42.07
CA THR A 26 10.33 13.59 -43.43
C THR A 26 11.71 13.62 -44.10
N GLY A 27 12.68 12.84 -43.60
CA GLY A 27 13.93 12.54 -44.30
C GLY A 27 15.02 13.60 -44.26
N VAL A 28 14.86 14.72 -43.52
CA VAL A 28 15.91 15.74 -43.41
C VAL A 28 16.02 16.22 -41.96
N ALA A 29 17.13 15.87 -41.31
CA ALA A 29 17.56 16.20 -39.93
C ALA A 29 17.08 15.30 -38.76
N ALA A 30 17.92 15.25 -37.72
CA ALA A 30 17.66 14.58 -36.46
C ALA A 30 16.68 15.39 -35.61
N ALA A 31 15.65 14.74 -35.07
CA ALA A 31 14.67 15.36 -34.19
C ALA A 31 14.84 14.88 -32.75
N HIS A 32 15.05 15.81 -31.83
CA HIS A 32 14.93 15.57 -30.40
C HIS A 32 13.54 16.01 -29.95
N PHE A 33 12.79 15.12 -29.32
CA PHE A 33 11.53 15.45 -28.68
C PHE A 33 11.45 14.74 -27.32
N SER A 34 10.78 15.38 -26.37
CA SER A 34 10.52 14.83 -25.05
C SER A 34 9.07 14.43 -24.94
N LEU A 35 8.81 13.18 -24.55
CA LEU A 35 7.47 12.70 -24.23
C LEU A 35 7.30 12.68 -22.70
N CYS A 36 6.42 13.54 -22.18
CA CYS A 36 6.06 13.53 -20.76
C CYS A 36 4.67 12.90 -20.61
N LEU A 37 4.61 11.68 -20.10
CA LEU A 37 3.36 11.03 -19.72
C LEU A 37 2.99 11.46 -18.29
N HIS A 38 1.91 12.23 -18.15
CA HIS A 38 1.39 12.65 -16.85
C HIS A 38 0.22 11.74 -16.46
N VAL A 39 0.45 10.84 -15.51
CA VAL A 39 -0.62 10.00 -14.94
C VAL A 39 -1.11 10.66 -13.66
N LYS A 40 -2.37 11.12 -13.64
CA LYS A 40 -2.96 11.65 -12.41
C LYS A 40 -3.14 10.52 -11.40
N SER A 41 -2.65 10.72 -10.18
CA SER A 41 -2.54 9.71 -9.10
C SER A 41 -3.86 9.03 -8.67
N ARG A 42 -5.02 9.44 -9.21
CA ARG A 42 -6.32 8.84 -8.87
C ARG A 42 -6.46 7.36 -9.28
N HIS A 43 -5.51 6.81 -10.04
CA HIS A 43 -5.53 5.41 -10.52
C HIS A 43 -4.24 4.62 -10.27
N LEU A 44 -3.23 5.16 -9.56
CA LEU A 44 -2.01 4.40 -9.26
C LEU A 44 -2.19 3.38 -8.13
N GLY A 45 -3.23 3.53 -7.31
CA GLY A 45 -3.62 2.54 -6.31
C GLY A 45 -4.00 1.18 -6.90
N ASP A 46 -4.29 1.10 -8.20
CA ASP A 46 -4.63 -0.14 -8.90
C ASP A 46 -3.39 -0.80 -9.54
N ALA A 47 -2.42 -0.01 -10.01
CA ALA A 47 -1.22 -0.53 -10.71
C ALA A 47 -0.25 -1.29 -9.79
N TYR A 48 -0.31 -1.06 -8.48
CA TYR A 48 0.45 -1.82 -7.47
C TYR A 48 -0.32 -3.00 -6.86
N ARG A 49 -1.57 -3.25 -7.27
CA ARG A 49 -2.31 -4.47 -6.90
C ARG A 49 -1.86 -5.66 -7.72
N TYR A 50 -0.55 -5.95 -7.72
CA TYR A 50 -0.11 -7.27 -8.10
C TYR A 50 -0.46 -8.22 -6.96
N PRO A 51 -1.22 -9.30 -7.20
CA PRO A 51 -1.22 -10.41 -6.28
C PRO A 51 0.21 -10.96 -6.31
N THR A 52 1.04 -10.61 -5.32
CA THR A 52 2.12 -11.53 -4.97
C THR A 52 1.44 -12.86 -4.71
N SER A 53 1.85 -13.92 -5.38
CA SER A 53 1.29 -15.30 -5.33
C SER A 53 1.06 -15.87 -3.92
N ASN A 54 1.48 -15.17 -2.87
CA ASN A 54 1.25 -15.47 -1.47
C ASN A 54 -0.07 -14.93 -0.91
N ALA A 55 -0.68 -13.91 -1.55
CA ALA A 55 -1.98 -13.37 -1.18
C ALA A 55 -3.09 -14.41 -1.43
N GLU A 56 -3.01 -15.13 -2.55
CA GLU A 56 -3.96 -16.18 -2.94
C GLU A 56 -4.03 -17.32 -1.90
N LEU A 57 -2.88 -17.78 -1.38
CA LEU A 57 -2.84 -18.84 -0.36
C LEU A 57 -3.35 -18.39 1.02
N LYS A 58 -3.16 -17.11 1.39
CA LYS A 58 -3.66 -16.54 2.65
C LYS A 58 -5.15 -16.22 2.58
N GLN A 59 -5.64 -15.79 1.42
CA GLN A 59 -7.04 -15.52 1.15
C GLN A 59 -7.88 -16.80 1.30
N MET A 60 -7.36 -17.98 0.94
CA MET A 60 -8.11 -19.25 1.09
C MET A 60 -8.50 -19.63 2.54
N ALA A 61 -7.85 -19.08 3.57
CA ALA A 61 -8.21 -19.34 4.98
C ALA A 61 -9.30 -18.39 5.54
N ILE A 62 -9.62 -17.31 4.82
CA ILE A 62 -10.65 -16.34 5.20
C ILE A 62 -11.80 -16.50 4.20
N SER A 63 -13.02 -16.72 4.67
CA SER A 63 -14.16 -16.84 3.76
C SER A 63 -14.33 -15.58 2.90
N GLN A 64 -14.78 -15.72 1.65
CA GLN A 64 -14.97 -14.58 0.73
C GLN A 64 -15.84 -13.47 1.36
N LYS A 65 -16.92 -13.85 2.04
CA LYS A 65 -17.76 -12.90 2.79
C LYS A 65 -16.94 -12.11 3.82
N ARG A 66 -16.09 -12.79 4.58
CA ARG A 66 -15.25 -12.14 5.59
C ARG A 66 -14.13 -11.29 4.97
N GLN A 67 -13.60 -11.70 3.83
CA GLN A 67 -12.64 -10.88 3.08
C GLN A 67 -13.28 -9.56 2.66
N GLN A 68 -14.49 -9.61 2.07
CA GLN A 68 -15.21 -8.41 1.68
C GLN A 68 -15.48 -7.50 2.87
N GLU A 69 -15.94 -8.04 4.01
CA GLU A 69 -16.12 -7.26 5.25
C GLU A 69 -14.85 -6.53 5.70
N ILE A 70 -13.66 -7.13 5.49
CA ILE A 70 -12.37 -6.51 5.83
C ILE A 70 -11.97 -5.46 4.80
N ILE A 71 -12.22 -5.71 3.52
CA ILE A 71 -11.99 -4.75 2.44
C ILE A 71 -12.87 -3.52 2.65
N ASP A 72 -14.15 -3.69 2.98
CA ASP A 72 -15.07 -2.59 3.29
C ASP A 72 -14.61 -1.78 4.49
N LEU A 73 -13.99 -2.43 5.49
CA LEU A 73 -13.34 -1.72 6.60
C LEU A 73 -12.09 -0.97 6.16
N ALA A 74 -11.37 -1.44 5.14
CA ALA A 74 -10.16 -0.80 4.64
C ALA A 74 -10.45 0.40 3.73
N THR A 75 -11.61 0.44 3.08
CA THR A 75 -12.06 1.55 2.22
C THR A 75 -12.16 2.86 3.02
N GLU A 76 -11.45 3.89 2.55
CA GLU A 76 -11.53 5.24 3.12
C GLU A 76 -12.67 6.07 2.51
N GLY A 77 -13.22 6.98 3.30
CA GLY A 77 -14.26 7.89 2.85
C GLY A 77 -15.66 7.29 2.89
N VAL A 78 -16.45 7.59 1.86
CA VAL A 78 -17.88 7.22 1.79
C VAL A 78 -18.00 5.69 1.71
N PRO A 79 -18.77 5.04 2.59
CA PRO A 79 -18.97 3.59 2.54
C PRO A 79 -19.49 3.13 1.17
N PRO A 80 -19.07 1.95 0.68
CA PRO A 80 -19.41 1.48 -0.66
C PRO A 80 -20.92 1.32 -0.89
N ASP A 81 -21.70 0.98 0.14
CA ASP A 81 -23.15 0.80 0.07
C ASP A 81 -23.95 2.09 0.36
N THR A 82 -23.34 3.27 0.22
CA THR A 82 -24.02 4.55 0.49
C THR A 82 -25.01 4.88 -0.63
N PRO A 83 -26.33 5.01 -0.34
CA PRO A 83 -27.33 5.34 -1.34
C PRO A 83 -27.02 6.65 -2.07
N GLU A 84 -27.21 6.67 -3.39
CA GLU A 84 -26.86 7.80 -4.27
C GLU A 84 -27.56 9.10 -3.85
N GLU A 85 -28.77 8.99 -3.28
CA GLU A 85 -29.56 10.12 -2.79
C GLU A 85 -28.84 10.89 -1.67
N LEU A 86 -27.94 10.24 -0.94
CA LEU A 86 -27.15 10.86 0.12
C LEU A 86 -25.90 11.58 -0.38
N TRP A 87 -25.50 11.40 -1.65
CA TRP A 87 -24.23 11.92 -2.15
C TRP A 87 -24.17 13.44 -2.19
N ASN A 88 -25.33 14.09 -2.31
CA ASN A 88 -25.45 15.54 -2.27
C ASN A 88 -25.68 16.09 -0.85
N ASN A 89 -25.81 15.23 0.16
CA ASN A 89 -26.02 15.60 1.55
C ASN A 89 -24.72 15.46 2.35
N VAL A 90 -23.92 16.53 2.36
CA VAL A 90 -22.61 16.57 3.03
C VAL A 90 -22.69 16.15 4.50
N ALA A 91 -23.68 16.64 5.25
CA ALA A 91 -23.83 16.31 6.66
C ALA A 91 -24.12 14.82 6.90
N ALA A 92 -24.96 14.22 6.05
CA ALA A 92 -25.26 12.79 6.11
C ALA A 92 -24.01 11.95 5.75
N LEU A 93 -23.29 12.32 4.69
CA LEU A 93 -22.05 11.65 4.30
C LEU A 93 -21.00 11.70 5.40
N GLU A 94 -20.78 12.87 5.99
CA GLU A 94 -19.83 13.01 7.10
C GLU A 94 -20.19 12.12 8.29
N GLN A 95 -21.48 11.99 8.61
CA GLN A 95 -21.94 11.11 9.69
C GLN A 95 -21.70 9.63 9.36
N LEU A 96 -21.90 9.23 8.11
CA LEU A 96 -21.60 7.88 7.62
C LEU A 96 -20.10 7.59 7.69
N ILE A 97 -19.26 8.49 7.19
CA ILE A 97 -17.79 8.40 7.24
C ILE A 97 -17.33 8.26 8.69
N ARG A 98 -17.77 9.16 9.59
CA ARG A 98 -17.42 9.09 11.03
C ARG A 98 -17.86 7.78 11.68
N THR A 99 -18.94 7.17 11.21
CA THR A 99 -19.44 5.90 11.75
C THR A 99 -18.62 4.74 11.22
N ALA A 100 -18.26 4.74 9.93
CA ALA A 100 -17.35 3.78 9.32
C ALA A 100 -15.96 3.84 9.99
N ASP A 101 -15.43 5.03 10.22
CA ASP A 101 -14.15 5.24 10.92
C ASP A 101 -14.15 4.67 12.33
N ARG A 102 -15.23 4.89 13.08
CA ARG A 102 -15.39 4.32 14.43
C ARG A 102 -15.42 2.80 14.39
N ARG A 103 -16.17 2.21 13.44
CA ARG A 103 -16.24 0.75 13.25
C ARG A 103 -14.88 0.17 12.88
N ARG A 104 -14.18 0.77 11.92
CA ARG A 104 -12.81 0.42 11.51
C ARG A 104 -11.85 0.46 12.69
N ASN A 105 -11.80 1.56 13.43
CA ASN A 105 -10.88 1.74 14.55
C ASN A 105 -11.20 0.82 15.73
N ALA A 106 -12.48 0.51 15.97
CA ALA A 106 -12.88 -0.48 16.97
C ALA A 106 -12.41 -1.89 16.56
N TRP A 107 -12.63 -2.27 15.29
CA TRP A 107 -12.18 -3.55 14.76
C TRP A 107 -10.66 -3.69 14.81
N LEU A 108 -9.91 -2.67 14.40
CA LEU A 108 -8.45 -2.62 14.45
C LEU A 108 -7.89 -2.77 15.87
N ARG A 109 -8.64 -2.41 16.92
CA ARG A 109 -8.23 -2.62 18.31
C ARG A 109 -8.61 -3.99 18.83
N ALA A 110 -9.68 -4.59 18.32
CA ALA A 110 -10.27 -5.82 18.84
C ALA A 110 -9.78 -7.09 18.14
N THR A 111 -9.55 -7.06 16.83
CA THR A 111 -9.14 -8.27 16.08
C THR A 111 -7.79 -8.80 16.56
N ARG A 112 -7.62 -10.12 16.55
CA ARG A 112 -6.38 -10.81 16.96
C ARG A 112 -5.89 -11.79 15.90
N LYS A 113 -6.43 -11.70 14.68
CA LYS A 113 -6.13 -12.63 13.60
C LYS A 113 -5.10 -11.99 12.65
N PRO A 114 -3.84 -12.48 12.64
CA PRO A 114 -2.79 -11.95 11.78
C PRO A 114 -3.18 -11.83 10.30
N GLY A 115 -3.82 -12.85 9.76
CA GLY A 115 -4.23 -12.87 8.35
C GLY A 115 -5.29 -11.80 8.02
N GLU A 116 -6.22 -11.52 8.93
CA GLU A 116 -7.22 -10.46 8.71
C GLU A 116 -6.57 -9.07 8.77
N LEU A 117 -5.60 -8.87 9.68
CA LEU A 117 -4.83 -7.62 9.76
C LEU A 117 -3.96 -7.42 8.52
N GLN A 118 -3.31 -8.47 8.02
CA GLN A 118 -2.57 -8.40 6.76
C GLN A 118 -3.49 -8.03 5.59
N LEU A 119 -4.66 -8.65 5.48
CA LEU A 119 -5.61 -8.35 4.42
C LEU A 119 -6.07 -6.89 4.48
N PHE A 120 -6.33 -6.37 5.68
CA PHE A 120 -6.61 -4.94 5.86
C PHE A 120 -5.43 -4.08 5.36
N ALA A 121 -4.20 -4.38 5.81
CA ALA A 121 -3.01 -3.62 5.44
C ALA A 121 -2.75 -3.59 3.92
N GLU A 122 -3.05 -4.68 3.22
CA GLU A 122 -2.91 -4.81 1.76
C GLU A 122 -3.95 -4.01 0.97
N ASN A 123 -5.08 -3.67 1.59
CA ASN A 123 -6.19 -2.96 0.95
C ASN A 123 -6.38 -1.52 1.44
N PHE A 124 -5.61 -1.10 2.45
CA PHE A 124 -5.71 0.23 3.03
C PHE A 124 -4.90 1.27 2.24
N THR A 125 -5.50 2.44 1.98
CA THR A 125 -4.79 3.56 1.35
C THR A 125 -3.91 4.31 2.35
N TRP A 126 -2.82 4.90 1.88
CA TRP A 126 -1.83 5.53 2.78
C TRP A 126 -2.12 7.01 3.07
N ASP A 127 -3.14 7.61 2.46
CA ASP A 127 -3.51 9.03 2.61
C ASP A 127 -3.69 9.45 4.08
N ASN A 128 -4.21 8.56 4.91
CA ASN A 128 -4.28 8.73 6.36
C ASN A 128 -3.57 7.56 7.08
N PRO A 129 -2.33 7.74 7.57
CA PRO A 129 -1.59 6.66 8.21
C PRO A 129 -2.09 6.27 9.61
N LYS A 130 -3.06 6.99 10.22
CA LYS A 130 -3.50 6.74 11.60
C LYS A 130 -4.11 5.34 11.81
N PRO A 131 -4.97 4.81 10.92
CA PRO A 131 -5.44 3.43 11.05
C PRO A 131 -4.32 2.39 10.92
N LEU A 132 -3.29 2.66 10.12
CA LEU A 132 -2.09 1.80 10.05
C LEU A 132 -1.28 1.86 11.36
N GLN A 133 -1.21 3.00 12.05
CA GLN A 133 -0.61 3.09 13.39
C GLN A 133 -1.40 2.25 14.42
N LEU A 134 -2.74 2.25 14.35
CA LEU A 134 -3.58 1.36 15.17
C LEU A 134 -3.35 -0.11 14.83
N LEU A 135 -3.23 -0.44 13.54
CA LEU A 135 -2.91 -1.78 13.08
C LEU A 135 -1.57 -2.25 13.65
N VAL A 136 -0.52 -1.45 13.50
CA VAL A 136 0.82 -1.78 14.00
C VAL A 136 0.82 -1.87 15.51
N ALA A 137 -0.01 -1.11 16.23
CA ALA A 137 -0.17 -1.21 17.68
C ALA A 137 -0.95 -2.46 18.13
N ASN A 138 -1.72 -3.11 17.24
CA ASN A 138 -2.53 -4.27 17.59
C ASN A 138 -1.66 -5.46 18.07
N PRO A 139 -1.98 -6.11 19.21
CA PRO A 139 -1.25 -7.29 19.70
C PRO A 139 -1.21 -8.48 18.73
N GLY A 140 -2.17 -8.59 17.82
CA GLY A 140 -2.25 -9.61 16.79
C GLY A 140 -1.51 -9.26 15.49
N CYS A 141 -0.88 -8.09 15.40
CA CYS A 141 -0.11 -7.71 14.22
C CYS A 141 1.15 -8.59 14.09
N ASP A 142 1.30 -9.26 12.95
CA ASP A 142 2.45 -10.12 12.68
C ASP A 142 3.64 -9.29 12.22
N ALA A 143 4.85 -9.75 12.52
CA ALA A 143 6.08 -9.09 12.09
C ALA A 143 6.19 -9.04 10.56
N GLY A 144 5.67 -10.03 9.84
CA GLY A 144 5.60 -9.99 8.37
C GLY A 144 4.70 -8.86 7.86
N THR A 145 3.60 -8.58 8.55
CA THR A 145 2.72 -7.44 8.25
C THR A 145 3.39 -6.11 8.55
N MET A 146 4.08 -6.01 9.68
CA MET A 146 4.86 -4.81 10.02
C MET A 146 5.94 -4.57 8.96
N LEU A 147 6.69 -5.61 8.59
CA LEU A 147 7.74 -5.50 7.59
C LEU A 147 7.19 -5.13 6.20
N TYR A 148 6.03 -5.71 5.83
CA TYR A 148 5.28 -5.29 4.65
C TYR A 148 5.02 -3.78 4.66
N LEU A 149 4.42 -3.27 5.74
CA LEU A 149 4.10 -1.84 5.87
C LEU A 149 5.36 -0.97 5.84
N PHE A 150 6.45 -1.39 6.47
CA PHE A 150 7.71 -0.64 6.47
C PHE A 150 8.22 -0.37 5.05
N TRP A 151 8.27 -1.42 4.22
CA TRP A 151 8.79 -1.32 2.86
C TRP A 151 7.78 -0.74 1.86
N TYR A 152 6.49 -0.93 2.07
CA TYR A 152 5.46 -0.27 1.24
C TYR A 152 5.24 1.20 1.60
N GLY A 153 5.55 1.60 2.83
CA GLY A 153 5.58 3.00 3.25
C GLY A 153 6.84 3.76 2.81
N CYS A 154 7.60 3.20 1.86
CA CYS A 154 8.81 3.79 1.28
C CYS A 154 9.85 4.24 2.31
N ALA A 155 10.19 3.38 3.28
CA ALA A 155 11.10 3.74 4.36
C ALA A 155 12.45 4.32 3.90
N GLU A 156 12.99 3.87 2.76
CA GLU A 156 14.23 4.40 2.20
C GLU A 156 14.13 5.90 1.90
N ASP A 157 13.03 6.37 1.28
CA ASP A 157 12.84 7.78 0.93
C ASP A 157 12.86 8.68 2.18
N TYR A 158 12.21 8.21 3.24
CA TYR A 158 12.13 8.92 4.52
C TYR A 158 13.45 8.89 5.29
N TYR A 159 14.12 7.74 5.33
CA TYR A 159 15.32 7.53 6.15
C TYR A 159 16.57 8.08 5.46
N PHE A 160 16.54 8.20 4.13
CA PHE A 160 17.53 8.93 3.36
C PHE A 160 17.53 10.42 3.75
N GLN A 161 16.34 11.01 3.93
CA GLN A 161 16.19 12.46 4.16
C GLN A 161 16.19 12.86 5.63
N PHE A 162 15.59 12.05 6.51
CA PHE A 162 15.27 12.46 7.87
C PHE A 162 15.82 11.49 8.92
N ASN A 163 16.47 12.05 9.94
CA ASN A 163 16.86 11.31 11.13
C ASN A 163 15.79 11.39 12.22
N THR A 164 15.10 12.54 12.33
CA THR A 164 14.15 12.79 13.42
C THR A 164 12.84 13.42 12.94
N LEU A 165 11.76 13.19 13.70
CA LEU A 165 10.44 13.80 13.46
C LEU A 165 10.42 15.34 13.49
N LYS A 166 11.46 15.97 14.03
CA LYS A 166 11.54 17.44 14.14
C LYS A 166 11.97 18.10 12.83
N GLU A 167 12.55 17.33 11.91
CA GLU A 167 13.01 17.80 10.60
C GLU A 167 11.87 17.82 9.56
N ILE A 168 10.68 17.33 9.92
CA ILE A 168 9.56 17.16 9.01
C ILE A 168 8.46 18.18 9.35
N ASP A 169 8.25 19.13 8.45
CA ASP A 169 7.23 20.17 8.58
C ASP A 169 5.83 19.68 8.18
N GLY A 170 5.74 18.72 7.25
CA GLY A 170 4.49 18.18 6.72
C GLY A 170 3.76 17.27 7.69
N GLY A 171 2.47 17.55 7.96
CA GLY A 171 1.66 16.74 8.88
C GLY A 171 1.51 15.29 8.44
N HIS A 172 1.27 15.03 7.15
CA HIS A 172 1.15 13.68 6.60
C HIS A 172 2.47 12.91 6.68
N ASP A 173 3.54 13.46 6.12
CA ASP A 173 4.89 12.85 6.11
C ASP A 173 5.39 12.55 7.52
N ARG A 174 5.09 13.45 8.48
CA ARG A 174 5.44 13.25 9.88
C ARG A 174 4.69 12.09 10.51
N GLU A 175 3.43 11.84 10.14
CA GLU A 175 2.68 10.69 10.61
C GLU A 175 3.13 9.38 9.95
N VAL A 176 3.52 9.41 8.66
CA VAL A 176 4.12 8.25 7.98
C VAL A 176 5.47 7.92 8.62
N PHE A 177 6.35 8.92 8.82
CA PHE A 177 7.62 8.72 9.50
C PHE A 177 7.43 8.17 10.91
N ARG A 178 6.42 8.65 11.66
CA ARG A 178 6.08 8.11 12.99
C ARG A 178 5.70 6.63 12.92
N LEU A 179 4.88 6.24 11.94
CA LEU A 179 4.51 4.84 11.70
C LEU A 179 5.75 3.99 11.38
N LEU A 180 6.62 4.44 10.48
CA LEU A 180 7.85 3.72 10.13
C LEU A 180 8.77 3.53 11.34
N ARG A 181 8.94 4.57 12.17
CA ARG A 181 9.73 4.49 13.41
C ARG A 181 9.09 3.55 14.44
N GLN A 182 7.76 3.50 14.51
CA GLN A 182 7.03 2.56 15.36
C GLN A 182 7.30 1.12 14.91
N ILE A 183 7.22 0.84 13.61
CA ILE A 183 7.51 -0.47 13.04
C ILE A 183 8.96 -0.88 13.30
N GLU A 184 9.93 -0.01 12.99
CA GLU A 184 11.36 -0.25 13.20
C GLU A 184 11.61 -0.70 14.65
N ARG A 185 11.13 0.09 15.63
CA ARG A 185 11.29 -0.21 17.06
C ARG A 185 10.69 -1.56 17.42
N ARG A 186 9.46 -1.84 16.99
CA ARG A 186 8.78 -3.10 17.34
C ARG A 186 9.50 -4.31 16.76
N ILE A 187 9.95 -4.25 15.50
CA ILE A 187 10.67 -5.37 14.89
C ILE A 187 12.03 -5.57 15.56
N VAL A 188 12.79 -4.49 15.77
CA VAL A 188 14.12 -4.56 16.41
C VAL A 188 14.04 -5.12 17.83
N ASN A 189 13.02 -4.74 18.60
CA ASN A 189 12.83 -5.22 19.97
C ASN A 189 12.21 -6.63 20.05
N GLY A 190 11.72 -7.17 18.93
CA GLY A 190 10.93 -8.42 18.97
C GLY A 190 9.54 -8.23 19.59
N ASP A 191 8.99 -7.01 19.61
CA ASP A 191 7.70 -6.67 20.20
C ASP A 191 6.54 -7.09 19.28
N TYR A 192 6.40 -8.38 18.98
CA TYR A 192 5.32 -8.93 18.18
C TYR A 192 4.99 -10.37 18.57
N THR A 193 3.71 -10.75 18.49
CA THR A 193 3.24 -12.07 18.93
C THR A 193 3.57 -13.18 17.93
N SER A 194 3.70 -12.85 16.65
CA SER A 194 4.02 -13.82 15.61
C SER A 194 4.82 -13.20 14.47
N GLY A 195 5.62 -14.02 13.79
CA GLY A 195 6.30 -13.71 12.54
C GLY A 195 6.05 -14.80 11.50
N ARG A 196 4.80 -15.27 11.42
CA ARG A 196 4.41 -16.44 10.61
C ARG A 196 4.06 -16.04 9.18
N LEU A 197 3.63 -14.79 8.98
CA LEU A 197 3.27 -14.32 7.65
C LEU A 197 4.55 -14.03 6.87
N TYR A 198 4.74 -14.75 5.77
CA TYR A 198 5.92 -14.54 4.93
C TYR A 198 5.89 -13.16 4.28
N PHE A 199 7.00 -12.44 4.38
CA PHE A 199 7.30 -11.24 3.61
C PHE A 199 8.80 -11.17 3.32
N ASP A 200 9.15 -10.91 2.07
CA ASP A 200 10.52 -10.77 1.58
C ASP A 200 10.74 -9.33 1.12
N PRO A 201 11.55 -8.53 1.84
CA PRO A 201 11.76 -7.14 1.48
C PRO A 201 12.72 -6.98 0.29
N THR A 202 13.49 -8.00 -0.06
CA THR A 202 14.60 -7.90 -1.04
C THR A 202 14.19 -7.23 -2.36
N PRO A 203 13.04 -7.56 -2.99
CA PRO A 203 12.63 -6.93 -4.24
C PRO A 203 12.26 -5.45 -4.12
N ARG A 204 12.14 -4.92 -2.90
CA ARG A 204 11.74 -3.54 -2.60
C ARG A 204 12.89 -2.67 -2.14
N VAL A 205 14.04 -3.26 -1.83
CA VAL A 205 15.25 -2.53 -1.47
C VAL A 205 15.80 -1.91 -2.75
N SER A 206 15.74 -0.59 -2.86
CA SER A 206 16.13 0.16 -4.06
C SER A 206 17.44 0.92 -3.87
N MET A 207 17.82 1.26 -2.64
CA MET A 207 19.01 2.05 -2.32
C MET A 207 20.08 1.23 -1.57
N SER A 208 20.29 -0.03 -1.99
CA SER A 208 21.21 -0.95 -1.30
C SER A 208 22.68 -0.52 -1.36
N ASP A 209 23.06 0.20 -2.40
CA ASP A 209 24.41 0.72 -2.69
C ASP A 209 24.69 2.07 -2.03
N ARG A 210 23.66 2.75 -1.51
CA ARG A 210 23.73 4.10 -0.93
C ARG A 210 23.34 4.15 0.53
N ARG A 211 23.44 3.01 1.24
CA ARG A 211 23.01 2.91 2.65
C ARG A 211 23.79 3.83 3.57
N ASP A 212 25.07 4.05 3.28
CA ASP A 212 25.94 4.95 4.03
C ASP A 212 25.52 6.42 3.92
N GLU A 213 24.76 6.79 2.88
CA GLU A 213 24.22 8.14 2.71
C GLU A 213 22.96 8.42 3.54
N PHE A 214 22.36 7.41 4.18
CA PHE A 214 21.10 7.61 4.89
C PHE A 214 21.27 8.48 6.13
N ALA A 215 20.47 9.55 6.24
CA ALA A 215 20.35 10.34 7.46
C ALA A 215 19.99 9.46 8.67
N ARG A 216 19.20 8.40 8.45
CA ARG A 216 18.91 7.34 9.42
C ARG A 216 19.24 5.97 8.87
N GLN A 217 20.18 5.28 9.50
CA GLN A 217 20.47 3.88 9.16
C GLN A 217 19.26 2.98 9.45
N ILE A 218 18.88 2.16 8.46
CA ILE A 218 17.87 1.11 8.62
C ILE A 218 18.55 -0.12 9.26
N PRO A 219 18.07 -0.63 10.41
CA PRO A 219 18.63 -1.83 11.02
C PRO A 219 18.63 -3.06 10.11
N ASP A 220 19.71 -3.83 10.12
CA ASP A 220 19.90 -5.03 9.29
C ASP A 220 18.75 -6.05 9.35
N VAL A 221 18.09 -6.15 10.50
CA VAL A 221 16.95 -7.06 10.69
C VAL A 221 15.78 -6.75 9.74
N LEU A 222 15.60 -5.49 9.34
CA LEU A 222 14.53 -5.06 8.42
C LEU A 222 14.83 -5.39 6.96
N TYR A 223 16.06 -5.75 6.62
CA TYR A 223 16.41 -6.22 5.28
C TYR A 223 16.23 -7.73 5.11
N ARG A 224 15.89 -8.46 6.18
CA ARG A 224 15.79 -9.93 6.16
C ARG A 224 14.33 -10.36 5.99
N PRO A 225 14.06 -11.42 5.22
CA PRO A 225 12.73 -11.99 5.14
C PRO A 225 12.21 -12.46 6.51
N ILE A 226 10.92 -12.27 6.74
CA ILE A 226 10.20 -12.81 7.91
C ILE A 226 9.27 -13.92 7.45
N GLY A 227 9.06 -14.93 8.30
CA GLY A 227 8.19 -16.08 8.03
C GLY A 227 8.83 -17.14 7.14
N ARG A 228 8.11 -18.23 6.91
CA ARG A 228 8.57 -19.30 6.01
C ARG A 228 8.03 -19.07 4.60
N LYS A 229 8.93 -19.04 3.62
CA LYS A 229 8.56 -18.97 2.21
C LYS A 229 7.63 -20.15 1.88
N PRO A 230 6.41 -19.90 1.36
CA PRO A 230 5.53 -21.00 0.96
C PRO A 230 6.19 -21.78 -0.18
N LYS A 231 6.09 -23.11 -0.12
CA LYS A 231 6.57 -23.97 -1.22
C LYS A 231 5.72 -23.66 -2.44
N ARG A 232 6.35 -23.31 -3.57
CA ARG A 232 5.64 -23.26 -4.86
C ARG A 232 5.11 -24.68 -5.11
N GLY A 233 3.79 -24.82 -5.25
CA GLY A 233 3.20 -26.06 -5.76
C GLY A 233 3.82 -26.35 -7.12
N GLY A 234 4.36 -27.57 -7.28
CA GLY A 234 4.82 -28.08 -8.56
C GLY A 234 3.66 -28.46 -9.46
#